data_AF-A0A976IEV0-F1
#
_entry.id   AF-A0A976IEV0-F1
#
_cell.length_a   1.000
_cell.length_b   1.000
_cell.length_c   1.000
_cell.angle_alpha   90.00
_cell.angle_beta   90.00
_cell.angle_gamma   90.00
#
_symmetry.space_group_name_H-M   'P 1'
#
loop_
_entity.id
_entity.type
_entity.pdbx_description
1 polymer ?
#
loop_
_entity_poly.entity_id
_entity_poly.type
_entity_poly.pdbx_seq_one_letter_code
_entity_poly.pdbx_strand_id
1 'polypeptide(L)'
;MPMPPHLHAKCARLHTELTRHALAWPFQEPVDPVALNVPTYFDVISQPMDLSTMGAKLNAGEYSDPTEYRADVLLMFANAIEFNKDDQRVESVANIARQFQGVAMALWDQIFSEAASADWAVEALHQTQQRFIQRAKEARVISRWKKDSFVARLNRDKLDERTRLASTGE
;
A
#
# COMPACT_ATOMS: atom_id res chain seq x y z
N MET A 1 -1.31 -3.69 6.53
CA MET A 1 -2.66 -3.17 6.21
C MET A 1 -2.55 -2.54 4.83
N PRO A 2 -3.49 -2.73 3.89
CA PRO A 2 -3.37 -2.09 2.59
C PRO A 2 -3.39 -0.56 2.74
N MET A 3 -2.58 0.12 1.93
CA MET A 3 -2.51 1.59 1.90
C MET A 3 -3.90 2.21 1.68
N PRO A 4 -4.28 3.28 2.42
CA PRO A 4 -5.55 3.97 2.22
C PRO A 4 -5.77 4.41 0.75
N PRO A 5 -7.00 4.28 0.19
CA PRO A 5 -7.24 4.53 -1.24
C PRO A 5 -6.80 5.90 -1.76
N HIS A 6 -6.96 6.95 -0.96
CA HIS A 6 -6.54 8.30 -1.36
C HIS A 6 -5.01 8.45 -1.40
N LEU A 7 -4.27 7.73 -0.54
CA LEU A 7 -2.81 7.68 -0.57
C LEU A 7 -2.32 6.82 -1.74
N HIS A 8 -2.99 5.69 -1.99
CA HIS A 8 -2.74 4.88 -3.18
C HIS A 8 -2.92 5.69 -4.47
N ALA A 9 -4.01 6.47 -4.58
CA ALA A 9 -4.24 7.36 -5.72
C ALA A 9 -3.15 8.42 -5.89
N LYS A 10 -2.59 8.96 -4.79
CA LYS A 10 -1.44 9.88 -4.85
C LYS A 10 -0.18 9.18 -5.37
N CYS A 11 0.14 7.98 -4.90
CA CYS A 11 1.23 7.16 -5.42
C CYS A 11 1.03 6.84 -6.91
N ALA A 12 -0.18 6.45 -7.31
CA ALA A 12 -0.51 6.16 -8.71
C ALA A 12 -0.38 7.38 -9.62
N ARG A 13 -0.76 8.57 -9.13
CA ARG A 13 -0.52 9.83 -9.83
C ARG A 13 0.98 10.08 -10.02
N LEU A 14 1.77 10.01 -8.94
CA LEU A 14 3.21 10.19 -9.03
C LEU A 14 3.83 9.18 -10.01
N HIS A 15 3.44 7.91 -9.92
CA HIS A 15 3.88 6.84 -10.81
C HIS A 15 3.62 7.15 -12.29
N THR A 16 2.42 7.66 -12.60
CA THR A 16 2.05 8.05 -13.96
C THR A 16 2.92 9.20 -14.48
N GLU A 17 3.17 10.21 -13.65
CA GLU A 17 4.04 11.35 -14.02
C GLU A 17 5.49 10.90 -14.26
N LEU A 18 6.02 10.03 -13.39
CA LEU A 18 7.37 9.47 -13.55
C LEU A 18 7.48 8.66 -14.85
N THR A 19 6.54 7.76 -15.11
CA THR A 19 6.56 6.87 -16.29
C THR A 19 6.52 7.65 -17.61
N ARG A 20 5.83 8.79 -17.64
CA ARG A 20 5.70 9.64 -18.83
C ARG A 20 6.84 10.64 -19.00
N HIS A 21 7.71 10.78 -18.01
CA HIS A 21 8.77 11.78 -18.04
C HIS A 21 9.83 11.43 -19.08
N ALA A 22 10.38 12.42 -19.77
CA ALA A 22 11.36 12.21 -20.84
C ALA A 22 12.65 11.50 -20.37
N LEU A 23 13.00 11.63 -19.09
CA LEU A 23 14.16 10.98 -18.47
C LEU A 23 13.90 9.53 -18.03
N ALA A 24 12.67 9.02 -18.18
CA ALA A 24 12.28 7.71 -17.65
C ALA A 24 12.82 6.53 -18.45
N TRP A 25 13.29 6.74 -19.68
CA TRP A 25 13.63 5.66 -20.62
C TRP A 25 14.59 4.57 -20.07
N PRO A 26 15.61 4.84 -19.22
CA PRO A 26 16.46 3.78 -18.67
C PRO A 26 15.80 2.98 -17.54
N PHE A 27 14.67 3.47 -17.00
CA PHE A 27 14.05 2.99 -15.78
C PHE A 27 12.70 2.29 -16.04
N GLN A 28 12.29 2.14 -17.30
CA GLN A 28 10.96 1.61 -17.63
C GLN A 28 10.81 0.13 -17.29
N GLU A 29 11.88 -0.65 -17.45
CA GLU A 29 11.89 -2.09 -17.28
C GLU A 29 13.11 -2.53 -16.47
N PRO A 30 13.09 -3.76 -15.90
CA PRO A 30 14.24 -4.31 -15.19
C PRO A 30 15.50 -4.32 -16.07
N VAL A 31 16.66 -4.06 -15.46
CA VAL A 31 17.95 -4.21 -16.15
C VAL A 31 18.14 -5.68 -16.55
N ASP A 32 18.36 -5.92 -17.84
CA ASP A 32 18.76 -7.23 -18.38
C ASP A 32 20.28 -7.25 -18.57
N PRO A 33 21.04 -7.92 -17.67
CA PRO A 33 22.49 -7.91 -17.74
C PRO A 33 23.07 -8.60 -18.97
N VAL A 34 22.33 -9.55 -19.56
CA VAL A 34 22.77 -10.29 -20.75
C VAL A 34 22.57 -9.43 -21.98
N ALA A 35 21.38 -8.86 -22.16
CA ALA A 35 21.08 -8.01 -23.32
C ALA A 35 21.93 -6.74 -23.35
N LEU A 36 22.29 -6.19 -22.18
CA LEU A 36 23.12 -4.99 -22.04
C LEU A 36 24.61 -5.28 -21.93
N ASN A 37 25.03 -6.56 -21.95
CA ASN A 37 26.42 -6.99 -21.82
C ASN A 37 27.11 -6.47 -20.54
N VAL A 38 26.40 -6.54 -19.42
CA VAL A 38 26.85 -6.13 -18.08
C VAL A 38 26.70 -7.28 -17.07
N PRO A 39 27.37 -8.42 -17.28
CA PRO A 39 27.11 -9.66 -16.52
C PRO A 39 27.35 -9.53 -15.01
N THR A 40 28.14 -8.55 -14.57
CA THR A 40 28.45 -8.27 -13.16
C THR A 40 27.43 -7.34 -12.48
N TYR A 41 26.31 -7.03 -13.13
CA TYR A 41 25.30 -6.11 -12.58
C TYR A 41 24.83 -6.51 -11.18
N PHE A 42 24.49 -7.79 -10.99
CA PHE A 42 24.01 -8.29 -9.70
C PHE A 42 25.13 -8.50 -8.66
N ASP A 43 26.41 -8.39 -9.04
CA ASP A 43 27.52 -8.35 -8.08
C ASP A 43 27.60 -7.00 -7.37
N VAL A 44 27.12 -5.94 -8.04
CA VAL A 44 27.09 -4.57 -7.53
C VAL A 44 25.71 -4.23 -6.95
N ILE A 45 24.64 -4.61 -7.63
CA ILE A 45 23.26 -4.24 -7.28
C ILE A 45 22.51 -5.43 -6.69
N SER A 46 22.29 -5.40 -5.38
CA SER A 46 21.63 -6.50 -4.64
C SER A 46 20.10 -6.47 -4.71
N GLN A 47 19.49 -5.29 -4.88
CA GLN A 47 18.03 -5.12 -4.90
C GLN A 47 17.64 -4.28 -6.12
N PRO A 48 17.49 -4.89 -7.31
CA PRO A 48 17.05 -4.20 -8.51
C PRO A 48 15.67 -3.57 -8.34
N MET A 49 15.44 -2.44 -8.98
CA MET A 49 14.14 -1.76 -8.99
C MET A 49 14.01 -0.92 -10.26
N ASP A 50 12.80 -0.87 -10.80
CA ASP A 50 12.42 -0.18 -12.03
C ASP A 50 10.92 0.19 -11.98
N LEU A 51 10.47 1.01 -12.92
CA LEU A 51 9.10 1.53 -12.95
C LEU A 51 8.07 0.42 -13.23
N SER A 52 8.32 -0.56 -14.09
CA SER A 52 7.32 -1.61 -14.34
C SER A 52 7.14 -2.50 -13.10
N THR A 53 8.23 -2.84 -12.41
CA THR A 53 8.20 -3.54 -11.12
C THR A 53 7.44 -2.74 -10.05
N MET A 54 7.75 -1.45 -9.89
CA MET A 54 7.04 -0.58 -8.94
C MET A 54 5.55 -0.46 -9.25
N GLY A 55 5.21 -0.36 -10.53
CA GLY A 55 3.82 -0.31 -11.00
C GLY A 55 3.07 -1.59 -10.66
N ALA A 56 3.70 -2.76 -10.85
CA ALA A 56 3.14 -4.05 -10.46
C ALA A 56 2.91 -4.14 -8.95
N LYS A 57 3.90 -3.78 -8.13
CA LYS A 57 3.79 -3.75 -6.66
C LYS A 57 2.66 -2.83 -6.18
N LEU A 58 2.54 -1.64 -6.80
CA LEU A 58 1.47 -0.69 -6.49
C LEU A 58 0.08 -1.23 -6.83
N ASN A 59 -0.06 -1.89 -7.98
CA ASN A 59 -1.33 -2.50 -8.41
C ASN A 59 -1.72 -3.73 -7.57
N ALA A 60 -0.73 -4.51 -7.13
CA ALA A 60 -0.92 -5.66 -6.24
C ALA A 60 -1.21 -5.25 -4.78
N GLY A 61 -1.08 -3.96 -4.45
CA GLY A 61 -1.29 -3.45 -3.09
C GLY A 61 -0.19 -3.87 -2.11
N GLU A 62 1.03 -4.10 -2.61
CA GLU A 62 2.18 -4.53 -1.81
C GLU A 62 2.73 -3.41 -0.92
N TYR A 63 2.48 -2.15 -1.27
CA TYR A 63 2.83 -1.02 -0.43
C TYR A 63 1.76 -0.78 0.63
N SER A 64 2.19 -0.80 1.89
CA SER A 64 1.33 -0.57 3.05
C SER A 64 1.15 0.93 3.36
N ASP A 65 2.10 1.76 2.94
CA ASP A 65 2.03 3.22 3.01
C ASP A 65 2.89 3.90 1.91
N PRO A 66 2.70 5.21 1.65
CA PRO A 66 3.42 5.92 0.58
C PRO A 66 4.94 5.95 0.72
N THR A 67 5.46 5.87 1.95
CA THR A 67 6.91 5.94 2.20
C THR A 67 7.63 4.70 1.71
N GLU A 68 6.97 3.53 1.71
CA GLU A 68 7.50 2.31 1.09
C GLU A 68 7.61 2.47 -0.43
N TYR A 69 6.59 3.04 -1.09
CA TYR A 69 6.65 3.37 -2.52
C TYR A 69 7.80 4.36 -2.82
N ARG A 70 7.95 5.39 -1.98
CA ARG A 70 9.05 6.36 -2.09
C ARG A 70 10.42 5.71 -1.94
N ALA A 71 10.55 4.74 -1.03
CA ALA A 71 11.79 4.03 -0.82
C ALA A 71 12.23 3.31 -2.10
N ASP A 72 11.30 2.66 -2.81
CA ASP A 72 11.59 2.03 -4.10
C ASP A 72 11.95 3.05 -5.19
N VAL A 73 11.31 4.23 -5.22
CA VAL A 73 11.70 5.32 -6.14
C VAL A 73 13.16 5.70 -5.91
N LEU A 74 13.55 5.88 -4.64
CA LEU A 74 14.92 6.26 -4.29
C LEU A 74 15.92 5.13 -4.55
N LEU A 75 15.54 3.87 -4.29
CA LEU A 75 16.36 2.69 -4.55
C LEU A 75 16.67 2.54 -6.04
N MET A 76 15.67 2.70 -6.91
CA MET A 76 15.83 2.69 -8.37
C MET A 76 16.91 3.69 -8.82
N PHE A 77 16.84 4.93 -8.34
CA PHE A 77 17.86 5.94 -8.67
C PHE A 77 19.22 5.65 -8.05
N ALA A 78 19.27 5.21 -6.79
CA ALA A 78 20.51 4.88 -6.10
C ALA A 78 21.26 3.75 -6.82
N ASN A 79 20.55 2.70 -7.25
CA ASN A 79 21.13 1.60 -8.02
C ASN A 79 21.71 2.08 -9.35
N ALA A 80 20.97 2.92 -10.08
CA ALA A 80 21.42 3.46 -11.35
C ALA A 80 22.65 4.35 -11.19
N ILE A 81 22.72 5.17 -10.13
CA ILE A 81 23.87 6.02 -9.83
C ILE A 81 25.07 5.17 -9.45
N GLU A 82 24.90 4.16 -8.58
CA GLU A 82 26.00 3.32 -8.10
C GLU A 82 26.61 2.48 -9.22
N PHE A 83 25.77 1.82 -10.03
CA PHE A 83 26.26 0.98 -11.12
C PHE A 83 26.97 1.78 -12.22
N ASN A 84 26.52 3.02 -12.48
CA ASN A 84 27.03 3.85 -13.57
C ASN A 84 27.98 4.97 -13.10
N LYS A 85 28.49 4.92 -11.86
CA LYS A 85 29.26 6.03 -11.26
C LYS A 85 30.57 6.35 -11.97
N ASP A 86 31.17 5.37 -12.65
CA ASP A 86 32.44 5.53 -13.35
C ASP A 86 32.26 6.13 -14.76
N ASP A 87 31.04 6.18 -15.30
CA ASP A 87 30.74 6.82 -16.58
C ASP A 87 30.64 8.34 -16.42
N GLN A 88 31.72 9.03 -16.80
CA GLN A 88 31.87 10.48 -16.69
C GLN A 88 31.18 11.28 -17.80
N ARG A 89 30.50 10.63 -18.76
CA ARG A 89 29.80 11.34 -19.84
C ARG A 89 28.64 12.16 -19.29
N VAL A 90 28.35 13.29 -19.92
CA VAL A 90 27.25 14.18 -19.49
C VAL A 90 25.90 13.48 -19.61
N GLU A 91 25.76 12.68 -20.66
CA GLU A 91 24.60 11.85 -21.00
C GLU A 91 24.57 10.50 -20.27
N SER A 92 25.45 10.24 -19.29
CA SER A 92 25.48 8.97 -18.57
C SER A 92 24.19 8.71 -17.79
N VAL A 93 23.85 7.43 -17.62
CA VAL A 93 22.67 7.00 -16.84
C VAL A 93 22.74 7.52 -15.40
N ALA A 94 23.93 7.63 -14.80
CA ALA A 94 24.09 8.23 -13.48
C ALA A 94 23.66 9.70 -13.44
N ASN A 95 24.01 10.49 -14.47
CA ASN A 95 23.61 11.89 -14.56
C ASN A 95 22.10 12.04 -14.83
N ILE A 96 21.54 11.20 -15.70
CA ILE A 96 20.10 11.13 -15.95
C ILE A 96 19.36 10.78 -14.64
N ALA A 97 19.83 9.80 -13.88
CA ALA A 97 19.26 9.39 -12.60
C ALA A 97 19.25 10.53 -11.58
N ARG A 98 20.35 11.28 -11.43
CA ARG A 98 20.41 12.44 -10.52
C ARG A 98 19.40 13.52 -10.90
N GLN A 99 19.31 13.85 -12.18
CA GLN A 99 18.35 14.86 -12.67
C GLN A 99 16.91 14.38 -12.45
N PHE A 100 16.63 13.12 -12.80
CA PHE A 100 15.29 12.57 -12.69
C PHE A 100 14.85 12.37 -11.24
N GLN A 101 15.77 12.01 -10.34
CA GLN A 101 15.53 11.99 -8.90
C GLN A 101 15.10 13.36 -8.37
N GLY A 102 15.73 14.45 -8.84
CA GLY A 102 15.32 15.81 -8.49
C GLY A 102 13.87 16.12 -8.89
N VAL A 103 13.48 15.74 -10.12
CA VAL A 103 12.09 15.87 -10.59
C VAL A 103 11.14 15.02 -9.73
N ALA A 104 11.52 13.77 -9.45
CA ALA A 104 10.69 12.86 -8.66
C ALA A 104 10.45 13.38 -7.23
N MET A 105 11.47 13.96 -6.58
CA MET A 105 11.34 14.54 -5.24
C MET A 105 10.50 15.83 -5.25
N ALA A 106 10.65 16.67 -6.28
CA ALA A 106 9.79 17.84 -6.42
C ALA A 106 8.31 17.47 -6.62
N LEU A 107 8.02 16.47 -7.46
CA LEU A 107 6.67 15.94 -7.63
C LEU A 107 6.13 15.29 -6.36
N TRP A 108 6.98 14.55 -5.63
CA TRP A 108 6.64 14.00 -4.34
C TRP A 108 6.19 15.09 -3.36
N ASP A 109 7.00 16.13 -3.18
CA ASP A 109 6.70 17.24 -2.27
C ASP A 109 5.42 17.97 -2.69
N GLN A 110 5.18 18.14 -4.00
CA GLN A 110 3.96 18.74 -4.51
C GLN A 110 2.71 17.88 -4.21
N ILE A 111 2.80 16.56 -4.33
CA ILE A 111 1.66 15.63 -4.15
C ILE A 111 1.40 15.33 -2.66
N PHE A 112 2.45 15.33 -1.84
CA PHE A 112 2.44 14.88 -0.44
C PHE A 112 2.71 15.99 0.60
N SER A 113 2.68 17.27 0.21
CA SER A 113 2.91 18.41 1.12
C SER A 113 2.02 18.39 2.39
N GLU A 114 2.46 19.10 3.44
CA GLU A 114 1.86 19.09 4.78
C GLU A 114 0.35 19.40 4.83
N ALA A 115 -0.14 20.32 4.00
CA ALA A 115 -1.57 20.59 3.87
C ALA A 115 -2.37 19.36 3.42
N ALA A 116 -1.73 18.47 2.67
CA ALA A 116 -2.29 17.20 2.20
C ALA A 116 -1.92 16.01 3.11
N SER A 117 -1.06 16.23 4.13
CA SER A 117 -0.58 15.20 5.06
C SER A 117 -1.23 15.24 6.45
N ALA A 118 -1.57 16.43 6.95
CA ALA A 118 -2.38 16.60 8.15
C ALA A 118 -3.79 16.00 7.99
N ASP A 119 -4.37 16.11 6.80
CA ASP A 119 -5.71 15.60 6.48
C ASP A 119 -5.78 14.07 6.54
N TRP A 120 -4.77 13.33 6.07
CA TRP A 120 -4.86 11.86 6.06
C TRP A 120 -4.67 11.23 7.44
N ALA A 121 -3.89 11.86 8.32
CA ALA A 121 -3.74 11.38 9.70
C ALA A 121 -5.07 11.55 10.47
N VAL A 122 -5.75 12.69 10.27
CA VAL A 122 -7.09 12.96 10.81
C VAL A 122 -8.13 12.02 10.20
N GLU A 123 -8.12 11.83 8.88
CA GLU A 123 -9.02 10.93 8.16
C GLU A 123 -8.82 9.46 8.60
N ALA A 124 -7.58 9.00 8.76
CA ALA A 124 -7.27 7.65 9.22
C ALA A 124 -7.75 7.42 10.66
N LEU A 125 -7.59 8.41 11.54
CA LEU A 125 -8.13 8.38 12.90
C LEU A 125 -9.66 8.36 12.88
N HIS A 126 -10.29 9.19 12.04
CA HIS A 126 -11.74 9.24 11.89
C HIS A 126 -12.29 7.91 11.38
N GLN A 127 -11.70 7.32 10.35
CA GLN A 127 -12.09 6.01 9.82
C GLN A 127 -11.92 4.90 10.87
N THR A 128 -10.84 4.95 11.66
CA THR A 128 -10.63 4.00 12.75
C THR A 128 -11.72 4.14 13.81
N GLN A 129 -12.05 5.37 14.23
CA GLN A 129 -13.17 5.64 15.14
C GLN A 129 -14.51 5.16 14.57
N GLN A 130 -14.80 5.43 13.29
CA GLN A 130 -16.05 4.99 12.65
C GLN A 130 -16.15 3.46 12.62
N ARG A 131 -15.06 2.74 12.33
CA ARG A 131 -15.05 1.28 12.38
C ARG A 131 -15.29 0.74 13.78
N PHE A 132 -14.71 1.38 14.81
CA PHE A 132 -14.97 1.01 16.21
C PHE A 132 -16.43 1.23 16.59
N ILE A 133 -17.00 2.39 16.23
CA ILE A 133 -18.41 2.71 16.46
C ILE A 133 -19.32 1.73 15.72
N GLN A 134 -19.00 1.41 14.46
CA GLN A 134 -19.77 0.49 13.64
C GLN A 134 -19.74 -0.93 14.21
N ARG A 135 -18.56 -1.43 14.61
CA ARG A 135 -18.43 -2.72 15.31
C ARG A 135 -19.20 -2.75 16.62
N ALA A 136 -19.19 -1.67 17.39
CA ALA A 136 -19.97 -1.57 18.63
C ALA A 136 -21.49 -1.59 18.35
N LYS A 137 -21.95 -0.92 17.27
CA LYS A 137 -23.34 -0.97 16.82
C LYS A 137 -23.73 -2.37 16.37
N GLU A 138 -22.92 -3.02 15.55
CA GLU A 138 -23.13 -4.40 15.08
C GLU A 138 -23.14 -5.39 16.25
N ALA A 139 -22.21 -5.27 17.21
CA ALA A 139 -22.22 -6.09 18.41
C ALA A 139 -23.51 -5.92 19.24
N ARG A 140 -24.05 -4.70 19.34
CA ARG A 140 -25.35 -4.42 19.99
C ARG A 140 -26.52 -5.05 19.22
N VAL A 141 -26.53 -4.96 17.89
CA VAL A 141 -27.55 -5.59 17.03
C VAL A 141 -27.47 -7.12 17.13
N ILE A 142 -26.27 -7.70 17.09
CA ILE A 142 -26.03 -9.14 17.26
C ILE A 142 -26.47 -9.60 18.66
N SER A 143 -26.21 -8.82 19.72
CA SER A 143 -26.66 -9.13 21.08
C SER A 143 -28.19 -9.19 21.18
N ARG A 144 -28.89 -8.27 20.51
CA ARG A 144 -30.36 -8.26 20.42
C ARG A 144 -30.89 -9.45 19.60
N TRP A 145 -30.31 -9.73 18.43
CA TRP A 145 -30.67 -10.89 17.60
C TRP A 145 -30.42 -12.22 18.32
N LYS A 146 -29.35 -12.36 19.11
CA LYS A 146 -29.09 -13.59 19.87
C LYS A 146 -30.17 -13.86 20.92
N LYS A 147 -30.63 -12.84 21.65
CA LYS A 147 -31.71 -12.97 22.65
C LYS A 147 -33.09 -13.24 22.04
N ASP A 148 -33.34 -12.67 20.86
CA ASP A 148 -34.63 -12.74 20.16
C ASP A 148 -34.67 -13.78 19.02
N SER A 149 -33.57 -14.52 18.79
CA SER A 149 -33.46 -15.48 17.68
C SER A 149 -34.46 -16.63 17.83
N PHE A 150 -34.84 -17.22 16.69
CA PHE A 150 -35.65 -18.43 16.63
C PHE A 150 -35.07 -19.56 17.50
N VAL A 151 -33.74 -19.72 17.51
CA VAL A 151 -33.03 -20.72 18.33
C VAL A 151 -33.16 -20.41 19.82
N ALA A 152 -33.07 -19.13 20.22
CA ALA A 152 -33.25 -18.71 21.61
C ALA A 152 -34.70 -18.91 22.09
N ARG A 153 -35.70 -18.70 21.21
CA ARG A 153 -37.11 -19.02 21.52
C ARG A 153 -37.32 -20.51 21.69
N LEU A 154 -36.87 -21.32 20.73
CA LEU A 154 -36.98 -22.78 20.77
C LEU A 154 -36.31 -23.38 22.02
N ASN A 155 -35.16 -22.84 22.42
CA ASN A 155 -34.47 -23.28 23.62
C ASN A 155 -35.21 -22.90 24.91
N ARG A 156 -35.89 -21.74 24.96
CA ARG A 156 -36.78 -21.38 26.08
C ARG A 156 -37.98 -22.31 26.14
N ASP A 157 -38.64 -22.53 25.00
CA ASP A 157 -39.85 -23.37 24.93
C ASP A 157 -39.54 -24.81 25.38
N LYS A 158 -38.39 -25.37 24.98
CA LYS A 158 -37.93 -26.69 25.44
C LYS A 158 -37.60 -26.72 26.94
N LEU A 159 -37.09 -25.64 27.50
CA LEU A 159 -36.81 -25.54 28.94
C LEU A 159 -38.11 -25.46 29.74
N ASP A 160 -39.07 -24.67 29.29
CA ASP A 160 -40.39 -24.53 29.91
C ASP A 160 -41.15 -25.86 29.87
N GLU A 161 -41.09 -26.59 28.75
CA GLU A 161 -41.72 -27.91 28.63
C GLU A 161 -41.09 -28.95 29.56
N ARG A 162 -39.75 -28.97 29.66
CA ARG A 162 -39.04 -29.79 30.66
C ARG A 162 -39.44 -29.44 32.09
N THR A 163 -39.64 -28.16 32.38
CA THR A 163 -40.00 -27.69 33.72
C THR A 163 -41.45 -28.07 34.06
N ARG A 164 -42.38 -27.97 33.11
CA ARG A 164 -43.78 -28.42 33.26
C ARG A 164 -43.91 -29.92 33.47
N LEU A 165 -43.12 -30.71 32.74
CA LEU A 165 -43.10 -32.17 32.90
C LEU A 165 -42.49 -32.58 34.24
N ALA A 166 -41.52 -31.82 34.76
CA ALA A 166 -40.96 -32.05 36.09
C ALA A 166 -41.94 -31.66 37.22
N SER A 167 -42.81 -30.68 37.01
CA SER A 167 -43.78 -30.21 38.02
C SER A 167 -45.11 -30.98 38.04
N THR A 168 -45.30 -31.93 37.14
CA THR A 168 -46.53 -32.77 37.04
C THR A 168 -46.29 -34.23 37.45
N GLY A 169 -45.11 -34.53 38.00
CA GLY A 169 -44.69 -35.85 38.47
C GLY A 169 -44.62 -36.02 39.99
N GLU A 170 -45.18 -35.10 40.77
CA GLU A 170 -45.50 -35.25 42.20
C GLU A 170 -47.01 -35.44 42.38
#